data_AF-A0A098E7T2-F1
#
_entry.id   AF-A0A098E7T2-F1
#
_cell.length_a   1.000
_cell.length_b   1.000
_cell.length_c   1.000
_cell.angle_alpha   90.00
_cell.angle_beta   90.00
_cell.angle_gamma   90.00
#
_symmetry.space_group_name_H-M   'P 1'
#
loop_
_entity.id
_entity.type
_entity.pdbx_description
1 polymer ?
#
loop_
_entity_poly.entity_id
_entity_poly.type
_entity_poly.pdbx_seq_one_letter_code
_entity_poly.pdbx_strand_id
1 'polypeptide(L)'
;MRKIYVQPVYTREAIIEFKKQQEEQQSLSKYDVTLEVTHHGPTLNFPIMFVEVGSSEEQWNDLNVCEAAASVIKRLCNADMNIGNENKVKVAIGIGGNHYASKFTKILLNEKIAFGHIMPKYNFNEEMIEQMISKTIPKPEIALIDWNGLNGEQRKKAVKRIEGENLEWRKV
;
A
#
# COMPACT_ATOMS: atom_id res chain seq x y z
N MET A 1 -13.30 -12.10 12.93
CA MET A 1 -13.15 -11.13 11.82
C MET A 1 -12.05 -10.14 12.15
N ARG A 2 -10.96 -10.06 11.36
CA ARG A 2 -9.92 -9.03 11.53
C ARG A 2 -10.45 -7.70 11.03
N LYS A 3 -10.53 -6.67 11.87
CA LYS A 3 -11.01 -5.33 11.49
C LYS A 3 -9.77 -4.47 11.26
N ILE A 4 -9.29 -4.31 10.03
CA ILE A 4 -8.23 -3.33 9.72
C ILE A 4 -8.82 -2.49 8.63
N TYR A 5 -8.99 -1.20 8.87
CA TYR A 5 -9.37 -0.25 7.85
C TYR A 5 -8.11 0.46 7.35
N VAL A 6 -8.08 0.79 6.06
CA VAL A 6 -6.96 1.50 5.43
C VAL A 6 -7.48 2.77 4.78
N GLN A 7 -6.72 3.87 4.92
CA GLN A 7 -6.89 5.09 4.14
C GLN A 7 -5.77 5.21 3.09
N PRO A 8 -6.00 4.78 1.85
CA PRO A 8 -4.98 4.64 0.80
C PRO A 8 -4.24 5.93 0.49
N VAL A 9 -4.94 7.06 0.56
CA VAL A 9 -4.35 8.35 0.21
C VAL A 9 -3.21 8.68 1.17
N TYR A 10 -3.38 8.47 2.47
CA TYR A 10 -2.30 8.69 3.43
C TYR A 10 -1.11 7.77 3.12
N THR A 11 -1.35 6.51 2.72
CA THR A 11 -0.27 5.57 2.39
C THR A 11 0.51 6.08 1.17
N ARG A 12 -0.21 6.61 0.19
CA ARG A 12 0.39 7.24 -0.99
C ARG A 12 1.24 8.45 -0.62
N GLU A 13 0.72 9.34 0.21
CA GLU A 13 1.44 10.53 0.63
C GLU A 13 2.66 10.18 1.48
N ALA A 14 2.60 9.11 2.27
CA ALA A 14 3.74 8.59 3.01
C ALA A 14 4.88 8.17 2.07
N ILE A 15 4.58 7.40 1.02
CA ILE A 15 5.57 6.96 0.03
C ILE A 15 6.17 8.16 -0.74
N ILE A 16 5.35 9.15 -1.10
CA ILE A 16 5.82 10.36 -1.77
C ILE A 16 6.73 11.18 -0.87
N GLU A 17 6.35 11.38 0.39
CA GLU A 17 7.17 12.12 1.35
C GLU A 17 8.48 11.38 1.62
N PHE A 18 8.47 10.05 1.78
CA PHE A 18 9.72 9.28 1.88
C PHE A 18 10.61 9.46 0.64
N LYS A 19 10.05 9.44 -0.56
CA LYS A 19 10.82 9.68 -1.79
C LYS A 19 11.42 11.07 -1.85
N LYS A 20 10.64 12.08 -1.44
CA LYS A 20 11.14 13.45 -1.32
C LYS A 20 12.31 13.54 -0.33
N GLN A 21 12.16 12.96 0.88
CA GLN A 21 13.25 12.92 1.87
C GLN A 21 14.51 12.25 1.29
N GLN A 22 14.32 11.14 0.57
CA GLN A 22 15.42 10.42 -0.09
C GLN A 22 16.12 11.24 -1.18
N GLU A 23 15.38 12.05 -1.95
CA GLU A 23 15.94 12.93 -2.98
C GLU A 23 16.68 14.13 -2.38
N GLU A 24 16.22 14.66 -1.25
CA GLU A 24 16.81 15.81 -0.56
C GLU A 24 18.05 15.43 0.27
N GLN A 25 18.18 14.16 0.68
CA GLN A 25 19.24 13.70 1.58
C GLN A 25 20.05 12.56 0.99
N GLN A 26 21.28 12.85 0.56
CA GLN A 26 22.16 11.84 -0.05
C GLN A 26 22.41 10.62 0.85
N SER A 27 22.42 10.79 2.17
CA SER A 27 22.56 9.70 3.16
C SER A 27 21.48 8.63 3.04
N LEU A 28 20.30 8.98 2.51
CA LEU A 28 19.16 8.09 2.35
C LEU A 28 19.16 7.31 1.02
N SER A 29 20.09 7.60 0.12
CA SER A 29 20.18 6.95 -1.20
C SER A 29 20.44 5.44 -1.14
N LYS A 30 20.98 4.95 -0.01
CA LYS A 30 21.24 3.52 0.25
C LYS A 30 19.99 2.71 0.65
N TYR A 31 18.86 3.38 0.93
CA TYR A 31 17.63 2.73 1.37
C TYR A 31 16.62 2.55 0.24
N ASP A 32 15.81 1.51 0.34
CA ASP A 32 14.61 1.38 -0.49
C ASP A 32 13.41 2.04 0.19
N VAL A 33 12.55 2.67 -0.60
CA VAL A 33 11.23 3.15 -0.17
C VAL A 33 10.18 2.28 -0.84
N THR A 34 9.46 1.47 -0.06
CA THR A 34 8.51 0.48 -0.56
C THR A 34 7.24 0.47 0.25
N LEU A 35 6.12 0.18 -0.42
CA LEU A 35 4.95 -0.37 0.24
C LEU A 35 5.26 -1.77 0.78
N GLU A 36 4.47 -2.20 1.75
CA GLU A 36 4.40 -3.61 2.14
C GLU A 36 3.01 -4.17 1.89
N VAL A 37 2.95 -5.48 1.70
CA VAL A 37 1.68 -6.19 1.64
C VAL A 37 0.95 -6.12 2.99
N THR A 38 -0.37 -6.30 3.00
CA THR A 38 -1.14 -6.34 4.25
C THR A 38 -0.73 -7.56 5.06
N HIS A 39 -0.17 -7.34 6.25
CA HIS A 39 0.33 -8.39 7.13
C HIS A 39 0.30 -7.94 8.61
N HIS A 40 0.48 -8.91 9.52
CA HIS A 40 0.45 -8.74 10.99
C HIS A 40 -0.78 -7.99 11.55
N GLY A 41 -0.70 -7.56 12.81
CA GLY A 41 -1.72 -6.80 13.53
C GLY A 41 -1.09 -5.57 14.20
N PRO A 42 -1.85 -4.81 15.02
CA PRO A 42 -3.18 -5.13 15.51
C PRO A 42 -4.28 -4.86 14.47
N THR A 43 -5.46 -5.40 14.74
CA THR A 43 -6.66 -5.14 13.94
C THR A 43 -7.59 -4.21 14.72
N LEU A 44 -7.78 -2.98 14.26
CA LEU A 44 -8.56 -1.93 14.92
C LEU A 44 -9.82 -1.50 14.13
N ASN A 45 -10.81 -0.95 14.84
CA ASN A 45 -12.07 -0.48 14.25
C ASN A 45 -11.95 0.87 13.52
N PHE A 46 -10.76 1.44 13.42
CA PHE A 46 -10.47 2.71 12.77
C PHE A 46 -9.28 2.55 11.82
N PRO A 47 -9.10 3.46 10.85
CA PRO A 47 -7.97 3.39 9.93
C PRO A 47 -6.63 3.45 10.67
N ILE A 48 -5.73 2.52 10.35
CA ILE A 48 -4.37 2.47 10.89
C ILE A 48 -3.37 2.26 9.75
N MET A 49 -2.17 2.81 9.92
CA MET A 49 -1.04 2.64 9.03
C MET A 49 0.22 2.48 9.85
N PHE A 50 1.17 1.73 9.29
CA PHE A 50 2.52 1.58 9.80
C PHE A 50 3.48 2.38 8.91
N VAL A 51 4.40 3.08 9.56
CA VAL A 51 5.52 3.79 8.94
C VAL A 51 6.76 3.21 9.59
N GLU A 52 7.57 2.47 8.82
CA GLU A 52 8.57 1.56 9.36
C GLU A 52 9.98 1.91 8.89
N VAL A 53 10.97 1.57 9.72
CA VAL A 53 12.39 1.61 9.40
C VAL A 53 12.92 0.18 9.52
N GLY A 54 13.64 -0.29 8.51
CA GLY A 54 14.09 -1.67 8.46
C GLY A 54 15.43 -1.85 7.74
N SER A 55 16.01 -3.05 7.77
CA SER A 55 15.40 -4.29 8.31
C SER A 55 16.12 -4.88 9.53
N SER A 56 17.09 -4.17 10.12
CA SER A 56 17.83 -4.65 11.29
C SER A 56 18.10 -3.55 12.30
N GLU A 57 18.63 -3.93 13.46
CA GLU A 57 19.03 -3.02 14.53
C GLU A 57 19.98 -1.91 14.06
N GLU A 58 20.82 -2.19 13.06
CA GLU A 58 21.66 -1.16 12.44
C GLU A 58 20.81 -0.03 11.85
N GLN A 59 19.77 -0.35 11.07
CA GLN A 59 18.91 0.64 10.44
C GLN A 59 17.97 1.30 11.44
N TRP A 60 17.52 0.57 12.47
CA TRP A 60 16.70 1.13 13.56
C TRP A 60 17.44 2.21 14.35
N ASN A 61 18.78 2.15 14.39
CA ASN A 61 19.63 3.13 15.05
C ASN A 61 20.22 4.19 14.11
N ASP A 62 19.96 4.14 12.79
CA ASP A 62 20.38 5.19 11.86
C ASP A 62 19.43 6.39 12.00
N LEU A 63 19.92 7.46 12.63
CA LEU A 63 19.12 8.65 12.93
C LEU A 63 18.59 9.33 11.67
N ASN A 64 19.27 9.23 10.52
CA ASN A 64 18.82 9.89 9.30
C ASN A 64 17.52 9.26 8.77
N VAL A 65 17.45 7.92 8.75
CA VAL A 65 16.24 7.22 8.26
C VAL A 65 15.10 7.32 9.28
N CYS A 66 15.41 7.35 10.59
CA CYS A 66 14.43 7.62 11.64
C CYS A 66 13.86 9.05 11.53
N GLU A 67 14.69 10.05 11.21
CA GLU A 67 14.25 11.42 10.97
C GLU A 67 13.38 11.53 9.71
N ALA A 68 13.68 10.78 8.66
CA ALA A 68 12.83 10.68 7.48
C ALA A 68 11.44 10.11 7.83
N ALA A 69 11.39 9.02 8.61
CA ALA A 69 10.13 8.45 9.09
C ALA A 69 9.34 9.43 9.98
N ALA A 70 10.01 10.16 10.87
CA ALA A 70 9.39 11.21 11.69
C ALA A 70 8.83 12.36 10.83
N SER A 71 9.55 12.74 9.77
CA SER A 71 9.11 13.77 8.82
C SER A 71 7.86 13.33 8.06
N VAL A 72 7.79 12.07 7.65
CA VAL A 72 6.59 11.47 7.06
C VAL A 72 5.40 11.55 8.03
N ILE A 73 5.57 11.09 9.27
CA ILE A 73 4.50 11.14 10.28
C ILE A 73 4.03 12.59 10.49
N LYS A 74 4.97 13.53 10.67
CA LYS A 74 4.66 14.96 10.82
C LYS A 74 3.90 15.51 9.62
N ARG A 75 4.29 15.14 8.39
CA ARG A 75 3.60 15.56 7.16
C ARG A 75 2.17 15.06 7.14
N LEU A 76 1.95 13.78 7.45
CA LEU A 76 0.62 13.15 7.47
C LEU A 76 -0.28 13.74 8.55
N CYS A 77 0.24 14.03 9.75
CA CYS A 77 -0.53 14.68 10.81
C CYS A 77 -0.96 16.12 10.47
N ASN A 78 -0.22 16.79 9.58
CA ASN A 78 -0.53 18.15 9.12
C ASN A 78 -1.22 18.15 7.74
N ALA A 79 -1.57 16.99 7.20
CA ALA A 79 -2.28 16.90 5.94
C ALA A 79 -3.73 17.40 6.09
N ASP A 80 -4.24 18.09 5.08
CA ASP A 80 -5.65 18.45 5.02
C ASP A 80 -6.51 17.18 4.90
N MET A 81 -7.69 17.19 5.53
CA MET A 81 -8.69 16.13 5.42
C MET A 81 -9.11 15.86 3.96
N ASN A 82 -8.90 16.82 3.04
CA ASN A 82 -9.17 16.70 1.62
C ASN A 82 -8.01 16.15 0.78
N ILE A 83 -6.92 15.70 1.43
CA ILE A 83 -5.79 15.12 0.71
C ILE A 83 -6.28 13.99 -0.21
N GLY A 84 -5.95 14.08 -1.50
CA GLY A 84 -6.39 13.15 -2.55
C GLY A 84 -7.64 13.56 -3.34
N ASN A 85 -8.56 14.35 -2.78
CA ASN A 85 -9.79 14.79 -3.48
C ASN A 85 -9.46 15.72 -4.66
N GLU A 86 -8.48 16.61 -4.49
CA GLU A 86 -8.09 17.59 -5.51
C GLU A 86 -7.35 16.93 -6.70
N ASN A 87 -6.73 15.77 -6.47
CA ASN A 87 -5.78 15.18 -7.41
C ASN A 87 -6.36 14.07 -8.30
N LYS A 88 -7.65 13.70 -8.12
CA LYS A 88 -8.30 12.57 -8.80
C LYS A 88 -7.49 11.28 -8.66
N VAL A 89 -7.03 10.99 -7.45
CA VAL A 89 -6.27 9.77 -7.14
C VAL A 89 -7.25 8.59 -7.12
N LYS A 90 -7.01 7.58 -7.97
CA LYS A 90 -7.81 6.36 -7.98
C LYS A 90 -7.43 5.46 -6.81
N VAL A 91 -8.42 4.96 -6.08
CA VAL A 91 -8.16 3.98 -5.03
C VAL A 91 -8.15 2.57 -5.61
N ALA A 92 -7.13 1.80 -5.24
CA ALA A 92 -6.92 0.44 -5.69
C ALA A 92 -6.71 -0.56 -4.55
N ILE A 93 -7.03 -1.83 -4.83
CA ILE A 93 -6.45 -2.97 -4.09
C ILE A 93 -5.39 -3.65 -4.94
N GLY A 94 -4.36 -4.21 -4.29
CA GLY A 94 -3.29 -4.95 -4.96
C GLY A 94 -3.38 -6.45 -4.70
N ILE A 95 -3.15 -7.28 -5.72
CA ILE A 95 -3.17 -8.74 -5.57
C ILE A 95 -1.96 -9.35 -6.30
N GLY A 96 -1.18 -10.14 -5.58
CA GLY A 96 0.03 -10.80 -6.07
C GLY A 96 1.31 -10.11 -5.59
N GLY A 97 2.43 -10.52 -6.18
CA GLY A 97 3.76 -10.03 -5.79
C GLY A 97 4.32 -10.68 -4.53
N ASN A 98 5.51 -10.20 -4.15
CA ASN A 98 6.22 -10.55 -2.92
C ASN A 98 5.85 -9.58 -1.78
N HIS A 99 6.49 -9.77 -0.63
CA HIS A 99 6.25 -9.02 0.59
C HIS A 99 6.41 -7.49 0.44
N TYR A 100 7.44 -7.04 -0.31
CA TYR A 100 7.77 -5.63 -0.51
C TYR A 100 6.97 -4.92 -1.61
N ALA A 101 5.97 -5.58 -2.21
CA ALA A 101 5.01 -4.95 -3.13
C ALA A 101 5.65 -3.98 -4.18
N SER A 102 6.84 -4.29 -4.67
CA SER A 102 7.69 -3.29 -5.36
C SER A 102 7.07 -2.78 -6.66
N LYS A 103 6.36 -3.65 -7.37
CA LYS A 103 5.57 -3.29 -8.56
C LYS A 103 4.47 -2.28 -8.22
N PHE A 104 3.74 -2.49 -7.12
CA PHE A 104 2.69 -1.57 -6.67
C PHE A 104 3.29 -0.24 -6.19
N THR A 105 4.44 -0.26 -5.53
CA THR A 105 5.17 0.97 -5.18
C THR A 105 5.51 1.79 -6.43
N LYS A 106 6.06 1.16 -7.48
CA LYS A 106 6.35 1.83 -8.74
C LYS A 106 5.10 2.41 -9.39
N ILE A 107 3.99 1.67 -9.39
CA ILE A 107 2.72 2.15 -9.94
C ILE A 107 2.19 3.35 -9.15
N LEU A 108 2.23 3.30 -7.82
CA LEU A 108 1.81 4.40 -6.95
C LEU A 108 2.59 5.69 -7.21
N LEU A 109 3.90 5.57 -7.44
CA LEU A 109 4.78 6.71 -7.72
C LEU A 109 4.60 7.30 -9.12
N ASN A 110 4.32 6.47 -10.12
CA ASN A 110 4.25 6.91 -11.52
C ASN A 110 2.82 7.18 -12.01
N GLU A 111 1.81 6.69 -11.29
CA GLU A 111 0.40 6.83 -11.64
C GLU A 111 -0.39 7.51 -10.51
N LYS A 112 -1.57 8.04 -10.84
CA LYS A 112 -2.51 8.59 -9.85
C LYS A 112 -3.28 7.47 -9.15
N ILE A 113 -2.56 6.56 -8.50
CA ILE A 113 -3.11 5.41 -7.78
C ILE A 113 -2.67 5.43 -6.33
N ALA A 114 -3.62 5.14 -5.42
CA ALA A 114 -3.37 4.89 -4.01
C ALA A 114 -3.83 3.47 -3.65
N PHE A 115 -2.97 2.69 -2.99
CA PHE A 115 -3.29 1.32 -2.62
C PHE A 115 -3.86 1.23 -1.20
N GLY A 116 -5.01 0.57 -1.08
CA GLY A 116 -5.52 0.07 0.19
C GLY A 116 -4.86 -1.24 0.54
N HIS A 117 -5.66 -2.28 0.76
CA HIS A 117 -5.11 -3.60 1.04
C HIS A 117 -4.36 -4.20 -0.15
N ILE A 118 -3.26 -4.89 0.15
CA ILE A 118 -2.44 -5.61 -0.82
C ILE A 118 -2.27 -7.05 -0.35
N MET A 119 -2.70 -8.02 -1.16
CA MET A 119 -2.62 -9.44 -0.85
C MET A 119 -1.44 -10.10 -1.59
N PRO A 120 -0.43 -10.65 -0.90
CA PRO A 120 0.71 -11.27 -1.56
C PRO A 120 0.36 -12.64 -2.15
N LYS A 121 1.19 -13.13 -3.07
CA LYS A 121 1.04 -14.47 -3.66
C LYS A 121 0.96 -15.60 -2.63
N TYR A 122 1.84 -15.58 -1.63
CA TYR A 122 2.00 -16.67 -0.66
C TYR A 122 0.88 -16.76 0.37
N ASN A 123 0.07 -15.70 0.50
CA ASN A 123 -1.08 -15.65 1.39
C ASN A 123 -2.38 -15.39 0.60
N PHE A 124 -2.42 -15.88 -0.64
CA PHE A 124 -3.59 -15.71 -1.50
C PHE A 124 -4.81 -16.39 -0.90
N ASN A 125 -5.89 -15.64 -0.73
CA ASN A 125 -7.20 -16.14 -0.36
C ASN A 125 -8.29 -15.32 -1.07
N GLU A 126 -9.06 -15.97 -1.94
CA GLU A 126 -10.13 -15.30 -2.70
C GLU A 126 -11.25 -14.76 -1.81
N GLU A 127 -11.52 -15.38 -0.66
CA GLU A 127 -12.52 -14.93 0.30
C GLU A 127 -12.13 -13.59 0.95
N MET A 128 -10.83 -13.25 0.94
CA MET A 128 -10.35 -11.98 1.51
C MET A 128 -10.59 -10.78 0.60
N ILE A 129 -10.86 -10.97 -0.69
CA ILE A 129 -11.00 -9.87 -1.66
C ILE A 129 -12.17 -8.94 -1.28
N GLU A 130 -13.31 -9.51 -0.87
CA GLU A 130 -14.45 -8.72 -0.39
C GLU A 130 -14.08 -7.89 0.86
N GLN A 131 -13.27 -8.45 1.75
CA GLN A 131 -12.79 -7.73 2.93
C GLN A 131 -11.82 -6.61 2.55
N MET A 132 -10.93 -6.87 1.58
CA MET A 132 -10.02 -5.85 1.06
C MET A 132 -10.79 -4.66 0.49
N ILE A 133 -11.88 -4.92 -0.23
CA ILE A 133 -12.75 -3.89 -0.81
C ILE A 133 -13.50 -3.13 0.29
N SER A 134 -14.21 -3.84 1.15
CA SER A 134 -15.08 -3.24 2.17
C SER A 134 -14.34 -2.49 3.27
N LYS A 135 -13.05 -2.80 3.50
CA LYS A 135 -12.24 -2.16 4.54
C LYS A 135 -11.24 -1.13 4.01
N THR A 136 -11.26 -0.87 2.72
CA THR A 136 -10.53 0.25 2.14
C THR A 136 -11.46 1.46 2.07
N ILE A 137 -11.02 2.59 2.63
CA ILE A 137 -11.80 3.84 2.67
C ILE A 137 -10.98 4.97 2.03
N PRO A 138 -11.46 5.63 0.97
CA PRO A 138 -12.72 5.39 0.27
C PRO A 138 -12.72 4.04 -0.48
N LYS A 139 -13.92 3.59 -0.90
CA LYS A 139 -14.08 2.29 -1.57
C LYS A 139 -13.18 2.23 -2.82
N PRO A 140 -12.48 1.11 -3.07
CA PRO A 140 -11.65 0.96 -4.27
C PRO A 140 -12.46 1.08 -5.55
N GLU A 141 -11.84 1.70 -6.55
CA GLU A 141 -12.37 1.82 -7.91
C GLU A 141 -11.80 0.73 -8.82
N ILE A 142 -10.62 0.19 -8.52
CA ILE A 142 -9.94 -0.79 -9.35
C ILE A 142 -9.13 -1.82 -8.55
N ALA A 143 -9.02 -3.05 -9.04
CA ALA A 143 -8.06 -4.04 -8.59
C ALA A 143 -6.88 -4.16 -9.57
N LEU A 144 -5.66 -4.08 -9.05
CA LEU A 144 -4.44 -4.31 -9.82
C LEU A 144 -3.87 -5.69 -9.48
N ILE A 145 -3.78 -6.54 -10.49
CA ILE A 145 -3.32 -7.92 -10.34
C ILE A 145 -1.91 -8.03 -10.91
N ASP A 146 -0.91 -8.29 -10.05
CA ASP A 146 0.41 -8.70 -10.49
C ASP A 146 0.29 -10.08 -11.18
N TRP A 147 0.15 -10.04 -12.51
CA TRP A 147 -0.26 -11.22 -13.26
C TRP A 147 0.81 -12.30 -13.14
N ASN A 148 2.06 -11.92 -13.32
CA ASN A 148 3.20 -12.84 -13.22
C ASN A 148 3.51 -13.23 -11.76
N GLY A 149 3.07 -12.43 -10.78
CA GLY A 149 3.16 -12.75 -9.37
C GLY A 149 2.22 -13.88 -8.91
N LEU A 150 1.16 -14.18 -9.64
CA LEU A 150 0.21 -15.26 -9.29
C LEU A 150 0.36 -16.49 -10.18
N ASN A 151 -0.03 -17.67 -9.67
CA ASN A 151 -0.17 -18.87 -10.49
C ASN A 151 -1.51 -18.88 -11.27
N GLY A 152 -1.66 -19.81 -12.22
CA GLY A 152 -2.84 -19.87 -13.10
C GLY A 152 -4.17 -20.05 -12.37
N GLU A 153 -4.20 -20.82 -11.28
CA GLU A 153 -5.40 -21.03 -10.47
C GLU A 153 -5.77 -19.78 -9.67
N GLN A 154 -4.78 -19.16 -9.00
CA GLN A 154 -4.94 -17.92 -8.25
C GLN A 154 -5.47 -16.79 -9.14
N ARG A 155 -4.98 -16.67 -10.38
CA ARG A 155 -5.48 -15.67 -11.35
C ARG A 155 -6.96 -15.87 -11.65
N LYS A 156 -7.38 -17.11 -11.94
CA LYS A 156 -8.78 -17.44 -12.23
C LYS A 156 -9.69 -17.10 -11.06
N LYS A 157 -9.27 -17.50 -9.85
CA LYS A 157 -9.97 -17.24 -8.58
C LYS A 157 -10.10 -15.73 -8.29
N ALA A 158 -9.00 -15.00 -8.43
CA ALA A 158 -8.98 -13.55 -8.23
C ALA A 158 -9.94 -12.83 -9.17
N VAL A 159 -9.82 -13.08 -10.49
CA VAL A 159 -10.66 -12.44 -11.50
C VAL A 159 -12.14 -12.73 -11.25
N LYS A 160 -12.49 -14.01 -11.04
CA LYS A 160 -13.88 -14.41 -10.76
C LYS A 160 -14.45 -13.67 -9.55
N ARG A 161 -13.69 -13.57 -8.46
CA ARG A 161 -14.18 -12.89 -7.24
C ARG A 161 -14.31 -11.38 -7.44
N ILE A 162 -13.34 -10.74 -8.09
CA ILE A 162 -13.36 -9.29 -8.37
C ILE A 162 -14.53 -8.90 -9.26
N GLU A 163 -14.77 -9.68 -10.33
CA GLU A 163 -15.92 -9.47 -11.22
C GLU A 163 -17.25 -9.66 -10.48
N GLY A 164 -17.33 -10.64 -9.58
CA GLY A 164 -18.50 -10.82 -8.70
C GLY A 164 -18.78 -9.64 -7.76
N GLU A 165 -17.77 -8.83 -7.44
CA GLU A 165 -17.90 -7.61 -6.64
C GLU A 165 -18.12 -6.35 -7.49
N ASN A 166 -18.27 -6.50 -8.82
CA ASN A 166 -18.40 -5.41 -9.80
C ASN A 166 -17.29 -4.36 -9.72
N LEU A 167 -16.06 -4.79 -9.43
CA LEU A 167 -14.88 -3.92 -9.35
C LEU A 167 -14.08 -4.01 -10.66
N GLU A 168 -13.68 -2.87 -11.23
CA GLU A 168 -12.80 -2.85 -12.40
C GLU A 168 -11.47 -3.53 -12.08
N TRP A 169 -10.82 -4.17 -13.06
CA TRP A 169 -9.50 -4.74 -12.83
C TRP A 169 -8.60 -4.68 -14.05
N ARG A 170 -7.29 -4.65 -13.80
CA ARG A 170 -6.28 -4.78 -14.85
C ARG A 170 -5.08 -5.59 -14.39
N LYS A 171 -4.38 -6.15 -15.38
CA LYS A 171 -3.11 -6.86 -15.20
C LYS A 171 -1.98 -5.85 -15.09
N VAL A 172 -1.04 -6.11 -14.20
CA VAL A 172 0.22 -5.37 -14.05
C VAL A 172 1.40 -6.30 -13.93
#